data_AF-A0A929EQ22-F1
#
_entry.id   AF-A0A929EQ22-F1
#
_cell.length_a   1.000
_cell.length_b   1.000
_cell.length_c   1.000
_cell.angle_alpha   90.00
_cell.angle_beta   90.00
_cell.angle_gamma   90.00
#
_symmetry.space_group_name_H-M   'P 1'
#
loop_
_entity.id
_entity.type
_entity.pdbx_description
1 polymer ?
#
loop_
_entity_poly.entity_id
_entity_poly.type
_entity_poly.pdbx_seq_one_letter_code
_entity_poly.pdbx_strand_id
1 'polypeptide(L)'
;AEFAINMSNQRFWEAPVQQYVEECIQGVVGSREKNFNMRWTASMVAEVYRLLTRGGIFMYPLDNKPTTNGGKLRLMYEASPMSFIVEQAGGVSSTGYERIMDIQAQDIHQRVPVILGSKKEVERVVSYHKKA
;
A
#
# COMPACT_ATOMS: atom_id res chain seq x y z
N ALA A 1 0.13 0.15 15.89
CA ALA A 1 0.51 0.53 14.52
C ALA A 1 -0.75 0.65 13.66
N GLU A 2 -0.73 1.37 12.54
CA GLU A 2 -1.92 1.59 11.72
C GLU A 2 -1.73 1.10 10.27
N PHE A 3 -2.77 0.53 9.67
CA PHE A 3 -2.82 0.24 8.24
C PHE A 3 -4.10 0.81 7.61
N ALA A 4 -4.03 1.17 6.33
CA ALA A 4 -5.16 1.69 5.58
C ALA A 4 -5.30 0.96 4.25
N ILE A 5 -6.42 0.25 4.10
CA ILE A 5 -6.79 -0.49 2.89
C ILE A 5 -8.31 -0.66 2.87
N ASN A 6 -8.90 -0.70 1.68
CA ASN A 6 -10.33 -0.97 1.54
C ASN A 6 -10.65 -2.45 1.79
N MET A 7 -10.90 -2.82 3.05
CA MET A 7 -11.17 -4.20 3.47
C MET A 7 -12.30 -4.90 2.71
N SER A 8 -13.25 -4.16 2.13
CA SER A 8 -14.33 -4.75 1.31
C SER A 8 -13.82 -5.50 0.07
N ASN A 9 -12.57 -5.26 -0.32
CA ASN A 9 -11.91 -5.88 -1.47
C ASN A 9 -11.11 -7.14 -1.13
N GLN A 10 -11.09 -7.61 0.12
CA GLN A 10 -10.18 -8.67 0.58
C GLN A 10 -10.09 -9.88 -0.35
N ARG A 11 -11.23 -10.40 -0.80
CA ARG A 11 -11.34 -11.57 -1.69
C ARG A 11 -10.71 -11.40 -3.08
N PHE A 12 -10.35 -10.17 -3.46
CA PHE A 12 -9.80 -9.85 -4.78
C PHE A 12 -8.30 -9.58 -4.76
N TRP A 13 -7.70 -9.44 -3.58
CA TRP A 13 -6.28 -9.15 -3.46
C TRP A 13 -5.42 -10.37 -3.78
N GLU A 14 -4.19 -10.12 -4.18
CA GLU A 14 -3.16 -11.14 -4.26
C GLU A 14 -2.84 -11.72 -2.86
N ALA A 15 -2.40 -12.97 -2.82
CA ALA A 15 -2.09 -13.68 -1.57
C ALA A 15 -1.12 -12.93 -0.64
N PRO A 16 -0.04 -12.25 -1.12
CA PRO A 16 0.85 -11.47 -0.27
C PRO A 16 0.15 -10.39 0.55
N VAL A 17 -0.83 -9.69 -0.05
CA VAL A 17 -1.58 -8.63 0.62
C VAL A 17 -2.58 -9.23 1.61
N GLN A 18 -3.26 -10.32 1.23
CA GLN A 18 -4.14 -11.04 2.14
C GLN A 18 -3.37 -11.51 3.38
N GLN A 19 -2.18 -12.08 3.19
CA GLN A 19 -1.30 -12.50 4.28
C GLN A 19 -0.93 -11.33 5.20
N TYR A 20 -0.46 -10.21 4.65
CA TYR A 20 -0.08 -9.06 5.47
C TYR A 20 -1.25 -8.54 6.32
N VAL A 21 -2.44 -8.43 5.72
CA VAL A 21 -3.64 -7.95 6.41
C VAL A 21 -4.09 -8.94 7.48
N GLU A 22 -4.09 -10.24 7.19
CA GLU A 22 -4.41 -11.31 8.15
C GLU A 22 -3.49 -11.23 9.37
N GLU A 23 -2.19 -11.10 9.17
CA GLU A 23 -1.25 -10.93 10.28
C GLU A 23 -1.57 -9.66 11.12
N CYS A 24 -1.92 -8.56 10.46
CA CYS A 24 -2.32 -7.33 11.17
C CYS A 24 -3.59 -7.54 12.02
N ILE A 25 -4.56 -8.31 11.52
CA ILE A 25 -5.81 -8.63 12.25
C ILE A 25 -5.51 -9.52 13.45
N GLN A 26 -4.69 -10.55 13.28
CA GLN A 26 -4.31 -11.47 14.37
C GLN A 26 -3.53 -10.76 15.48
N GLY A 27 -2.81 -9.69 15.15
CA GLY A 27 -2.08 -8.88 16.12
C GLY A 27 -1.14 -9.75 16.97
N VAL A 28 -1.16 -9.54 18.29
CA VAL A 28 -0.30 -10.25 19.26
C VAL A 28 -0.53 -11.77 19.36
N VAL A 29 -1.65 -12.29 18.84
CA VAL A 29 -1.93 -13.74 18.81
C VAL A 29 -1.28 -14.39 17.59
N GLY A 30 -1.02 -13.61 16.54
CA GLY A 30 -0.36 -14.07 15.32
C GLY A 30 1.14 -13.82 15.33
N SER A 31 1.71 -13.66 14.13
CA SER A 31 3.15 -13.39 13.94
C SER A 31 3.55 -11.93 14.19
N ARG A 32 2.61 -11.08 14.66
CA ARG A 32 2.87 -9.67 14.92
C ARG A 32 3.06 -9.45 16.42
N GLU A 33 4.18 -8.89 16.82
CA GLU A 33 4.47 -8.57 18.24
C GLU A 33 3.68 -7.35 18.79
N LYS A 34 2.67 -6.88 18.06
CA LYS A 34 1.89 -5.68 18.39
C LYS A 34 0.51 -5.73 17.72
N ASN A 35 -0.46 -5.07 18.34
CA ASN A 35 -1.79 -4.89 17.76
C ASN A 35 -1.83 -3.75 16.73
N PHE A 36 -2.72 -3.91 15.74
CA PHE A 36 -2.96 -2.94 14.69
C PHE A 36 -4.35 -2.33 14.81
N ASN A 37 -4.46 -1.08 14.40
CA ASN A 37 -5.73 -0.41 14.15
C ASN A 37 -5.82 -0.07 12.66
N MET A 38 -7.03 0.15 12.15
CA MET A 38 -7.23 0.40 10.72
C MET A 38 -8.03 1.67 10.45
N ARG A 39 -7.75 2.33 9.33
CA ARG A 39 -8.51 3.48 8.84
C ARG A 39 -8.76 3.31 7.34
N TRP A 40 -9.91 3.79 6.88
CA TRP A 40 -10.17 3.93 5.46
C TRP A 40 -11.11 5.10 5.22
N THR A 41 -10.54 6.25 4.88
CA THR A 41 -11.26 7.50 4.59
C THR A 41 -11.65 7.62 3.12
N ALA A 42 -11.16 6.71 2.25
CA ALA A 42 -11.29 6.78 0.80
C ALA A 42 -10.74 8.06 0.15
N SER A 43 -9.95 8.86 0.89
CA SER A 43 -9.21 10.01 0.37
C SER A 43 -7.71 9.78 0.54
N MET A 44 -7.00 9.53 -0.57
CA MET A 44 -5.56 9.26 -0.54
C MET A 44 -4.79 10.37 0.19
N VAL A 45 -5.18 11.63 -0.01
CA VAL A 45 -4.56 12.78 0.65
C VAL A 45 -4.71 12.70 2.17
N ALA A 46 -5.92 12.40 2.67
CA ALA A 46 -6.16 12.29 4.11
C ALA A 46 -5.42 11.11 4.74
N GLU A 47 -5.32 9.99 4.00
CA GLU A 47 -4.53 8.83 4.40
C GLU A 47 -3.04 9.19 4.50
N VAL A 48 -2.45 9.75 3.44
CA VAL A 48 -1.02 10.12 3.40
C VAL A 48 -0.69 11.18 4.44
N TYR A 49 -1.53 12.19 4.63
CA TYR A 49 -1.34 13.20 5.67
C TYR A 49 -1.22 12.58 7.07
N ARG A 50 -2.12 11.63 7.39
CA ARG A 50 -2.06 10.92 8.67
C ARG A 50 -0.79 10.09 8.79
N LEU A 51 -0.40 9.38 7.72
CA LEU A 51 0.83 8.58 7.68
C LEU A 51 2.08 9.42 7.93
N LEU A 52 2.16 10.61 7.33
CA LEU A 52 3.28 11.54 7.54
C LEU A 52 3.33 12.07 8.98
N THR A 53 2.18 12.19 9.64
CA THR A 53 2.11 12.73 11.01
C THR A 53 2.47 11.71 12.08
N ARG A 54 2.08 10.43 11.91
CA ARG A 54 2.20 9.42 12.98
C ARG A 54 2.55 8.00 12.52
N GLY A 55 2.94 7.85 11.26
CA GLY A 55 3.32 6.58 10.66
C GLY A 55 2.13 5.66 10.32
N GLY A 56 2.47 4.48 9.81
CA GLY A 56 1.54 3.47 9.33
C GLY A 56 1.80 3.09 7.86
N ILE A 57 0.88 2.35 7.26
CA ILE A 57 0.93 1.97 5.85
C ILE A 57 -0.41 2.27 5.16
N PHE A 58 -0.37 2.72 3.90
CA PHE A 58 -1.52 2.82 3.01
C PHE A 58 -1.33 1.88 1.83
N MET A 59 -2.39 1.18 1.47
CA MET A 59 -2.39 0.19 0.40
C MET A 59 -3.62 0.39 -0.50
N TYR A 60 -3.34 0.52 -1.79
CA TYR A 60 -4.26 0.31 -2.90
C TYR A 60 -3.62 -0.75 -3.82
N PRO A 61 -3.63 -2.02 -3.39
CA PRO A 61 -2.88 -3.09 -4.06
C PRO A 61 -3.47 -3.41 -5.43
N LEU A 62 -2.75 -4.25 -6.17
CA LEU A 62 -3.33 -4.91 -7.33
C LEU A 62 -4.47 -5.83 -6.85
N ASP A 63 -5.57 -5.85 -7.61
CA ASP A 63 -6.67 -6.76 -7.37
C ASP A 63 -7.12 -7.37 -8.71
N ASN A 64 -7.78 -8.52 -8.63
CA ASN A 64 -8.25 -9.26 -9.80
C ASN A 64 -9.61 -8.77 -10.34
N LYS A 65 -10.04 -7.55 -9.97
CA LYS A 65 -11.30 -7.02 -10.48
C LYS A 65 -11.15 -6.64 -11.96
N PRO A 66 -12.16 -6.93 -12.80
CA PRO A 66 -12.14 -6.50 -14.21
C PRO A 66 -12.00 -4.98 -14.40
N THR A 67 -12.37 -4.17 -13.40
CA THR A 67 -12.41 -2.71 -13.49
C THR A 67 -11.09 -2.02 -13.15
N THR A 68 -10.13 -2.73 -12.60
CA THR A 68 -8.90 -2.13 -12.07
C THR A 68 -7.72 -2.18 -13.04
N ASN A 69 -7.69 -3.01 -14.09
CA ASN A 69 -6.71 -2.92 -15.19
C ASN A 69 -5.26 -2.53 -14.75
N GLY A 70 -4.69 -3.22 -13.76
CA GLY A 70 -3.34 -2.90 -13.26
C GLY A 70 -3.27 -1.94 -12.06
N GLY A 71 -4.39 -1.58 -11.44
CA GLY A 71 -4.45 -0.76 -10.22
C GLY A 71 -5.53 0.33 -10.28
N LYS A 72 -5.88 0.97 -9.17
CA LYS A 72 -6.94 2.01 -9.21
C LYS A 72 -6.40 3.44 -9.31
N LEU A 73 -5.25 3.70 -8.71
CA LEU A 73 -4.64 5.02 -8.68
C LEU A 73 -3.79 5.25 -9.93
N ARG A 74 -3.65 6.49 -10.38
CA ARG A 74 -2.84 6.86 -11.54
C ARG A 74 -1.41 7.19 -11.14
N LEU A 75 -0.48 6.73 -11.96
CA LEU A 75 0.94 6.93 -11.76
C LEU A 75 1.29 8.41 -11.70
N MET A 76 0.89 9.20 -12.70
CA MET A 76 1.41 10.56 -12.88
C MET A 76 0.93 11.57 -11.84
N TYR A 77 -0.32 11.49 -11.41
CA TYR A 77 -0.95 12.56 -10.61
C TYR A 77 -1.55 12.08 -9.28
N GLU A 78 -1.43 10.80 -8.94
CA GLU A 78 -1.78 10.29 -7.61
C GLU A 78 -0.58 9.60 -6.96
N ALA A 79 -0.04 8.56 -7.60
CA ALA A 79 1.01 7.73 -7.01
C ALA A 79 2.38 8.42 -6.94
N SER A 80 2.88 8.96 -8.06
CA SER A 80 4.20 9.64 -8.12
C SER A 80 4.32 10.81 -7.14
N PRO A 81 3.40 11.80 -7.11
CA PRO A 81 3.53 12.93 -6.18
C PRO A 81 3.47 12.49 -4.71
N MET A 82 2.59 11.55 -4.36
CA MET A 82 2.50 11.05 -2.98
C MET A 82 3.71 10.20 -2.59
N SER A 83 4.25 9.43 -3.54
CA SER A 83 5.46 8.62 -3.34
C SER A 83 6.67 9.52 -3.08
N PHE A 84 6.83 10.58 -3.87
CA PHE A 84 7.90 11.56 -3.65
C PHE A 84 7.84 12.13 -2.22
N ILE A 85 6.68 12.62 -1.78
CA ILE A 85 6.52 13.19 -0.43
C ILE A 85 6.85 12.16 0.66
N VAL A 86 6.34 10.94 0.54
CA VAL A 86 6.54 9.88 1.53
C VAL A 86 8.00 9.45 1.61
N GLU A 87 8.70 9.34 0.48
CA GLU A 87 10.12 9.00 0.45
C GLU A 87 11.00 10.12 1.00
N GLN A 88 10.67 11.39 0.72
CA GLN A 88 11.37 12.53 1.34
C GLN A 88 11.20 12.55 2.87
N ALA A 89 10.11 11.99 3.39
CA ALA A 89 9.89 11.81 4.82
C ALA A 89 10.54 10.53 5.40
N GLY A 90 11.37 9.81 4.63
CA GLY A 90 12.03 8.57 5.05
C GLY A 90 11.15 7.31 5.00
N GLY A 91 9.96 7.42 4.41
CA GLY A 91 9.11 6.28 4.08
C GLY A 91 9.57 5.54 2.83
N VAL A 92 8.79 4.54 2.43
CA VAL A 92 8.99 3.78 1.18
C VAL A 92 7.69 3.77 0.39
N SER A 93 7.78 3.75 -0.93
CA SER A 93 6.65 3.59 -1.83
C SER A 93 6.94 2.54 -2.91
N SER A 94 6.06 1.55 -3.06
CA SER A 94 6.25 0.41 -3.97
C SER A 94 4.92 -0.05 -4.57
N THR A 95 5.00 -0.70 -5.72
CA THR A 95 3.89 -1.45 -6.33
C THR A 95 3.64 -2.81 -5.67
N GLY A 96 4.55 -3.23 -4.78
CA GLY A 96 4.69 -4.62 -4.33
C GLY A 96 5.84 -5.33 -5.06
N TYR A 97 6.13 -4.91 -6.29
CA TYR A 97 7.12 -5.55 -7.17
C TYR A 97 8.32 -4.64 -7.47
N GLU A 98 8.09 -3.35 -7.64
CA GLU A 98 9.11 -2.34 -7.95
C GLU A 98 8.84 -1.04 -7.17
N ARG A 99 9.82 -0.11 -7.17
CA ARG A 99 9.68 1.20 -6.53
C ARG A 99 8.91 2.14 -7.45
N ILE A 100 7.90 2.85 -6.92
CA ILE A 100 7.00 3.68 -7.76
C ILE A 100 7.75 4.78 -8.49
N MET A 101 8.74 5.41 -7.84
CA MET A 101 9.51 6.50 -8.42
C MET A 101 10.47 6.07 -9.53
N ASP A 102 10.67 4.77 -9.75
CA ASP A 102 11.53 4.23 -10.83
C ASP A 102 10.71 3.82 -12.08
N ILE A 103 9.37 3.91 -12.00
CA ILE A 103 8.49 3.49 -13.10
C ILE A 103 8.51 4.55 -14.22
N GLN A 104 8.96 4.14 -15.40
CA GLN A 104 8.80 4.95 -16.62
C GLN A 104 7.36 4.86 -17.12
N ALA A 105 6.63 5.99 -17.04
CA ALA A 105 5.25 6.07 -17.50
C ALA A 105 5.12 5.78 -19.01
N GLN A 106 4.13 4.94 -19.36
CA GLN A 106 3.77 4.57 -20.73
C GLN A 106 2.53 5.33 -21.23
N ASP A 107 1.71 5.84 -20.31
CA ASP A 107 0.50 6.61 -20.61
C ASP A 107 0.24 7.63 -19.48
N ILE A 108 -0.33 8.79 -19.82
CA ILE A 108 -0.63 9.85 -18.84
C ILE A 108 -1.65 9.42 -17.78
N HIS A 109 -2.52 8.46 -18.10
CA HIS A 109 -3.54 7.88 -17.24
C HIS A 109 -3.18 6.46 -16.79
N GLN A 110 -1.93 6.02 -16.99
CA GLN A 110 -1.45 4.72 -16.52
C GLN A 110 -1.81 4.53 -15.05
N ARG A 111 -2.45 3.40 -14.75
CA ARG A 111 -2.77 3.00 -13.38
C ARG A 111 -1.66 2.14 -12.79
N VAL A 112 -1.57 2.16 -11.47
CA VAL A 112 -0.51 1.48 -10.73
C VAL A 112 -1.04 1.05 -9.35
N PRO A 113 -0.65 -0.13 -8.83
CA PRO A 113 -0.91 -0.45 -7.43
C PRO A 113 0.03 0.36 -6.53
N VAL A 114 -0.44 0.71 -5.33
CA VAL A 114 0.30 1.59 -4.43
C VAL A 114 0.36 0.99 -3.04
N ILE A 115 1.57 0.82 -2.51
CA ILE A 115 1.87 0.44 -1.13
C ILE A 115 2.90 1.45 -0.62
N LEU A 116 2.51 2.32 0.31
CA LEU A 116 3.38 3.37 0.82
C LEU A 116 3.25 3.63 2.32
N GLY A 117 4.29 4.18 2.92
CA GLY A 117 4.30 4.61 4.32
C GLY A 117 5.58 4.19 5.05
N SER A 118 5.43 3.76 6.30
CA SER A 118 6.53 3.37 7.17
C SER A 118 7.36 2.24 6.55
N LYS A 119 8.66 2.50 6.36
CA LYS A 119 9.63 1.61 5.69
C LYS A 119 9.49 0.14 6.06
N LYS A 120 9.55 -0.19 7.36
CA LYS A 120 9.48 -1.58 7.85
C LYS A 120 8.18 -2.30 7.49
N GLU A 121 7.06 -1.57 7.41
CA GLU A 121 5.77 -2.17 7.07
C GLU A 121 5.68 -2.41 5.55
N VAL A 122 6.12 -1.44 4.74
CA VAL A 122 6.14 -1.57 3.27
C VAL A 122 7.09 -2.69 2.83
N GLU A 123 8.30 -2.74 3.39
CA GLU A 123 9.29 -3.79 3.10
C GLU A 123 8.78 -5.19 3.45
N ARG A 124 7.98 -5.32 4.53
CA ARG A 124 7.36 -6.59 4.90
C ARG A 124 6.38 -7.07 3.83
N VAL A 125 5.49 -6.19 3.34
CA VAL A 125 4.55 -6.54 2.25
C VAL A 125 5.32 -6.92 0.98
N VAL A 126 6.31 -6.11 0.58
CA VAL A 126 7.15 -6.39 -0.60
C VAL A 126 7.87 -7.73 -0.46
N SER A 127 8.32 -8.09 0.75
CA SER A 127 8.96 -9.40 0.98
C SER A 127 8.02 -10.58 0.74
N TYR A 128 6.70 -10.39 0.90
CA TYR A 128 5.71 -11.43 0.62
C TYR A 128 5.48 -11.57 -0.89
N HIS A 129 5.44 -10.46 -1.63
CA HIS A 129 5.39 -10.51 -3.10
C HIS A 129 6.61 -11.19 -3.72
N LYS A 130 7.80 -11.04 -3.11
CA LYS A 130 9.03 -11.71 -3.60
C LYS A 130 9.08 -13.22 -3.35
N LYS A 131 8.24 -13.74 -2.46
CA LYS A 131 8.20 -15.16 -2.07
C LYS A 131 7.06 -15.94 -2.73
N ALA A 132 6.09 -15.22 -3.31
CA ALA A 132 4.96 -15.79 -4.05
C ALA A 132 5.37 -16.17 -5.47
#